data_AF-Q97HF5-F1
#
_entry.id   AF-Q97HF5-F1
#
_cell.length_a   1.000
_cell.length_b   1.000
_cell.length_c   1.000
_cell.angle_alpha   90.00
_cell.angle_beta   90.00
_cell.angle_gamma   90.00
#
_symmetry.space_group_name_H-M   'P 1'
#
loop_
_entity.id
_entity.type
_entity.pdbx_description
1 polymer ?
#
loop_
_entity_poly.entity_id
_entity_poly.type
_entity_poly.pdbx_seq_one_letter_code
_entity_poly.pdbx_strand_id
1 'polypeptide(L)'
;MFSNSKEEIQKAIGVINNNEIGNLVDYIEELVFKGEYVEEYIFGILEEKIANRIEDSRSFSEYKNLNNLLEKLNWIDFKNFILKCDYMEDRIIQSILVTNPELSSSLIELSDLGNERERRVIEYVRNIK
;
A
#
# COMPACT_ATOMS: atom_id res chain seq x y z
N MET A 1 -0.52 -16.29 0.42
CA MET A 1 -1.93 -16.60 0.76
C MET A 1 -2.66 -15.27 0.83
N PHE A 2 -3.56 -14.97 -0.09
CA PHE A 2 -4.41 -13.78 0.01
C PHE A 2 -5.49 -14.12 1.05
N SER A 3 -5.28 -13.68 2.29
CA SER A 3 -6.03 -14.05 3.50
C SER A 3 -7.41 -13.37 3.58
N ASN A 4 -8.22 -13.79 4.55
CA ASN A 4 -9.55 -13.31 4.94
C ASN A 4 -9.78 -11.78 4.80
N SER A 5 -8.71 -10.97 4.91
CA SER A 5 -8.67 -9.54 4.64
C SER A 5 -9.32 -9.15 3.30
N LYS A 6 -9.17 -9.95 2.23
CA LYS A 6 -9.77 -9.67 0.91
C LYS A 6 -11.30 -9.74 0.93
N GLU A 7 -11.88 -10.75 1.58
CA GLU A 7 -13.33 -10.89 1.69
C GLU A 7 -13.95 -9.81 2.58
N GLU A 8 -13.24 -9.40 3.63
CA GLU A 8 -13.65 -8.30 4.51
C GLU A 8 -13.67 -6.96 3.78
N ILE A 9 -12.64 -6.65 2.99
CA ILE A 9 -12.60 -5.42 2.19
C ILE A 9 -13.68 -5.43 1.10
N GLN A 10 -13.89 -6.56 0.40
CA GLN A 10 -14.94 -6.66 -0.62
C GLN A 10 -16.35 -6.48 -0.03
N LYS A 11 -16.63 -7.05 1.15
CA LYS A 11 -17.90 -6.83 1.87
C LYS A 11 -18.06 -5.38 2.30
N ALA A 12 -16.99 -4.74 2.78
CA ALA A 12 -17.02 -3.33 3.15
C ALA A 12 -17.30 -2.45 1.91
N ILE A 13 -16.59 -2.64 0.80
CA ILE A 13 -16.74 -1.84 -0.42
C ILE A 13 -18.17 -1.85 -0.99
N GLY A 14 -18.85 -3.00 -0.95
CA GLY A 14 -20.23 -3.12 -1.44
C GLY A 14 -21.27 -2.38 -0.59
N VAL A 15 -20.93 -1.99 0.65
CA VAL A 15 -21.88 -1.46 1.64
C VAL A 15 -21.44 -0.11 2.22
N ILE A 16 -20.23 0.39 1.94
CA ILE A 16 -19.70 1.62 2.54
C ILE A 16 -20.67 2.78 2.34
N ASN A 17 -21.32 3.10 3.46
CA ASN A 17 -22.04 4.34 3.62
C ASN A 17 -21.00 5.45 3.63
N ASN A 18 -21.33 6.62 3.10
CA ASN A 18 -20.34 7.68 2.89
C ASN A 18 -19.58 8.09 4.18
N ASN A 19 -20.15 7.83 5.36
CA ASN A 19 -19.53 8.11 6.66
C ASN A 19 -18.44 7.10 7.10
N GLU A 20 -18.32 5.96 6.43
CA GLU A 20 -17.41 4.87 6.82
C GLU A 20 -16.12 4.83 5.97
N ILE A 21 -16.00 5.73 4.99
CA ILE A 21 -14.83 5.83 4.11
C ILE A 21 -13.54 6.01 4.93
N GLY A 22 -13.56 6.88 5.94
CA GLY A 22 -12.40 7.09 6.82
C GLY A 22 -11.97 5.82 7.54
N ASN A 23 -12.92 5.06 8.09
CA ASN A 23 -12.64 3.80 8.79
C ASN A 23 -12.05 2.74 7.86
N LEU A 24 -12.49 2.68 6.59
CA LEU A 24 -11.90 1.75 5.63
C LEU A 24 -10.48 2.17 5.27
N VAL A 25 -10.21 3.47 5.06
CA VAL A 25 -8.85 3.96 4.80
C VAL A 25 -7.92 3.64 5.97
N ASP A 26 -8.38 3.81 7.22
CA ASP A 26 -7.63 3.44 8.42
C ASP A 26 -7.37 1.93 8.50
N TYR A 27 -8.35 1.10 8.18
CA TYR A 27 -8.16 -0.36 8.13
C TYR A 27 -7.17 -0.79 7.04
N ILE A 28 -7.26 -0.20 5.84
CA ILE A 28 -6.31 -0.49 4.74
C ILE A 28 -4.90 -0.04 5.12
N GLU A 29 -4.76 1.11 5.80
CA GLU A 29 -3.47 1.54 6.35
C GLU A 29 -2.89 0.46 7.28
N GLU A 30 -3.67 -0.05 8.22
CA GLU A 30 -3.21 -1.10 9.12
C GLU A 30 -2.73 -2.36 8.38
N LEU A 31 -3.46 -2.78 7.34
CA LEU A 31 -3.08 -3.96 6.53
C LEU A 31 -1.78 -3.71 5.76
N VAL A 32 -1.69 -2.61 5.03
CA VAL A 32 -0.52 -2.27 4.22
C VAL A 32 0.72 -2.10 5.10
N PHE A 33 0.59 -1.47 6.27
CA PHE A 33 1.72 -1.32 7.20
C PHE A 33 2.13 -2.62 7.89
N LYS A 34 1.25 -3.63 7.94
CA LYS A 34 1.59 -5.01 8.33
C LYS A 34 2.26 -5.80 7.20
N GLY A 35 2.38 -5.22 6.01
CA GLY A 35 2.93 -5.87 4.82
C GLY A 35 1.90 -6.69 4.04
N GLU A 36 0.61 -6.52 4.31
CA GLU A 36 -0.45 -7.17 3.55
C GLU A 36 -0.79 -6.35 2.29
N TYR A 37 -0.59 -6.95 1.12
CA TYR A 37 -0.98 -6.34 -0.14
C TYR A 37 -2.51 -6.25 -0.26
N VAL A 38 -2.97 -5.07 -0.67
CA VAL A 38 -4.37 -4.76 -0.97
C VAL A 38 -4.52 -4.56 -2.48
N GLU A 39 -5.57 -5.11 -3.07
CA GLU A 39 -5.78 -5.04 -4.52
C GLU A 39 -5.98 -3.59 -5.00
N GLU A 40 -5.25 -3.19 -6.04
CA GLU A 40 -5.17 -1.81 -6.57
C GLU A 40 -6.55 -1.17 -6.88
N TYR A 41 -7.52 -1.96 -7.35
CA TYR A 41 -8.85 -1.42 -7.67
C TYR A 41 -9.56 -0.85 -6.43
N ILE A 42 -9.19 -1.29 -5.22
CA ILE A 42 -9.76 -0.83 -3.96
C ILE A 42 -9.42 0.64 -3.73
N PHE A 43 -8.19 1.04 -4.04
CA PHE A 43 -7.73 2.42 -3.95
C PHE A 43 -8.52 3.31 -4.92
N GLY A 44 -8.68 2.88 -6.17
CA GLY A 44 -9.46 3.62 -7.17
C GLY A 44 -10.92 3.86 -6.75
N ILE A 45 -11.59 2.87 -6.14
CA ILE A 45 -12.96 3.04 -5.63
C ILE A 45 -13.01 4.07 -4.50
N LEU A 46 -12.02 4.06 -3.61
CA LEU A 46 -11.96 4.98 -2.46
C LEU A 46 -11.64 6.41 -2.90
N GLU A 47 -10.70 6.58 -3.82
CA GLU A 47 -10.37 7.87 -4.43
C GLU A 47 -11.60 8.51 -5.07
N GLU A 48 -12.34 7.75 -5.88
CA GLU A 48 -13.58 8.22 -6.52
C GLU A 48 -14.62 8.66 -5.47
N LYS A 49 -14.85 7.84 -4.45
CA LYS A 49 -15.81 8.18 -3.38
C LYS A 49 -15.40 9.42 -2.59
N ILE A 50 -14.11 9.61 -2.29
CA ILE A 50 -13.60 10.79 -1.60
C ILE A 50 -13.73 12.02 -2.50
N ALA A 51 -13.35 11.91 -3.77
CA ALA A 51 -13.42 13.00 -4.75
C ALA A 51 -14.87 13.51 -4.92
N ASN A 52 -15.83 12.61 -5.11
CA ASN A 52 -17.25 12.96 -5.19
C ASN A 52 -17.73 13.75 -3.95
N ARG A 53 -17.24 13.38 -2.76
CA ARG A 53 -17.57 14.10 -1.52
C ARG A 53 -16.90 15.46 -1.40
N ILE A 54 -15.69 15.62 -1.93
CA ILE A 54 -15.00 16.90 -1.97
C ILE A 54 -15.82 17.88 -2.81
N GLU A 55 -16.38 17.44 -3.94
CA GLU A 55 -17.27 18.24 -4.80
C GLU A 55 -18.57 18.64 -4.08
N ASP A 56 -19.15 17.73 -3.30
CA ASP A 56 -20.39 17.96 -2.55
C ASP A 56 -20.21 18.71 -1.21
N SER A 57 -18.96 18.97 -0.81
CA SER A 57 -18.63 19.53 0.50
C SER A 57 -19.27 20.90 0.72
N ARG A 58 -19.93 21.09 1.86
CA ARG A 58 -20.67 22.33 2.19
C ARG A 58 -19.93 23.23 3.17
N SER A 59 -18.78 22.79 3.68
CA SER A 59 -17.96 23.58 4.61
C SER A 59 -16.47 23.43 4.33
N PHE A 60 -15.70 24.46 4.67
CA PHE A 60 -14.23 24.40 4.57
C PHE A 60 -13.62 23.30 5.45
N SER A 61 -14.20 23.06 6.63
CA SER A 61 -13.73 22.01 7.53
C SER A 61 -13.93 20.62 6.93
N GLU A 62 -15.08 20.36 6.32
CA GLU A 62 -15.39 19.10 5.65
C GLU A 62 -14.44 18.88 4.47
N TYR A 63 -14.31 19.88 3.60
CA TYR A 63 -13.38 19.86 2.48
C TYR A 63 -11.94 19.55 2.93
N LYS A 64 -11.45 20.23 3.98
CA LYS A 64 -10.11 20.01 4.50
C LYS A 64 -9.92 18.59 5.02
N ASN A 65 -10.91 18.05 5.74
CA ASN A 65 -10.84 16.68 6.26
C ASN A 65 -10.82 15.65 5.13
N LEU A 66 -11.61 15.86 4.08
CA LEU A 66 -11.65 14.96 2.92
C LEU A 66 -10.36 15.02 2.10
N ASN A 67 -9.77 16.20 1.91
CA ASN A 67 -8.47 16.31 1.24
C ASN A 67 -7.36 15.62 2.04
N ASN A 68 -7.31 15.80 3.35
CA ASN A 68 -6.35 15.08 4.19
C ASN A 68 -6.52 13.55 4.08
N LEU A 69 -7.78 13.09 3.98
CA LEU A 69 -8.07 11.67 3.80
C LEU A 69 -7.62 11.15 2.42
N LEU A 70 -7.77 11.96 1.37
CA LEU A 70 -7.27 11.64 0.03
C LEU A 70 -5.74 11.58 -0.01
N GLU A 71 -5.06 12.57 0.59
CA GLU A 71 -3.59 12.57 0.70
C GLU A 71 -3.08 11.34 1.46
N LYS A 72 -3.77 10.97 2.55
CA LYS A 72 -3.49 9.74 3.30
C LYS A 72 -3.66 8.50 2.42
N LEU A 73 -4.76 8.40 1.67
CA LEU A 73 -5.02 7.26 0.79
C LEU A 73 -3.93 7.12 -0.30
N ASN A 74 -3.52 8.22 -0.92
CA ASN A 74 -2.46 8.24 -1.93
C ASN A 74 -1.12 7.74 -1.36
N TRP A 75 -0.81 8.11 -0.11
CA TRP A 75 0.40 7.62 0.56
C TRP A 75 0.34 6.12 0.81
N ILE A 76 -0.83 5.60 1.20
CA ILE A 76 -1.03 4.17 1.43
C ILE A 76 -0.95 3.40 0.10
N ASP A 77 -1.53 3.93 -0.99
CA ASP A 77 -1.43 3.33 -2.33
C ASP A 77 0.03 3.23 -2.78
N PHE A 78 0.80 4.31 -2.60
CA PHE A 78 2.23 4.30 -2.88
C PHE A 78 2.96 3.21 -2.09
N LYS A 79 2.67 3.05 -0.79
CA LYS A 79 3.29 1.99 0.03
C LYS A 79 2.86 0.59 -0.43
N ASN A 80 1.59 0.42 -0.82
CA ASN A 80 1.07 -0.83 -1.35
C ASN A 80 1.69 -1.21 -2.69
N PHE A 81 1.99 -0.23 -3.56
CA PHE A 81 2.74 -0.43 -4.79
C PHE A 81 4.16 -0.97 -4.52
N ILE A 82 4.85 -0.46 -3.50
CA ILE A 82 6.17 -0.99 -3.11
C ILE A 82 6.06 -2.47 -2.71
N LEU A 83 5.07 -2.83 -1.87
CA LEU A 83 4.86 -4.24 -1.47
C LEU A 83 4.60 -5.16 -2.68
N LYS A 84 3.88 -4.67 -3.69
CA LYS A 84 3.65 -5.42 -4.94
C LYS A 84 4.97 -5.65 -5.68
N CYS A 85 5.80 -4.63 -5.79
CA CYS A 85 7.11 -4.73 -6.43
C CYS A 85 8.01 -5.72 -5.71
N ASP A 86 8.10 -5.64 -4.37
CA ASP A 86 8.89 -6.57 -3.55
C ASP A 86 8.42 -8.02 -3.77
N TYR A 87 7.11 -8.25 -3.76
CA TYR A 87 6.54 -9.58 -4.04
C TYR A 87 6.84 -10.08 -5.45
N MET A 88 6.79 -9.20 -6.45
CA MET A 88 7.13 -9.56 -7.84
C MET A 88 8.62 -9.88 -7.98
N GLU A 89 9.49 -9.09 -7.34
CA GLU A 89 10.93 -9.33 -7.31
C GLU A 89 11.24 -10.70 -6.68
N ASP A 90 10.67 -10.99 -5.52
CA ASP A 90 10.80 -12.30 -4.85
C ASP A 90 10.40 -13.45 -5.78
N ARG A 91 9.27 -13.32 -6.48
CA ARG A 91 8.81 -14.36 -7.42
C ARG A 91 9.74 -14.55 -8.60
N ILE A 92 10.29 -13.47 -9.14
CA ILE A 92 11.27 -13.53 -10.23
C ILE A 92 12.54 -14.23 -9.74
N ILE A 93 13.05 -13.85 -8.56
CA ILE A 93 14.22 -14.48 -7.94
C ILE A 93 13.97 -15.97 -7.74
N GLN A 94 12.85 -16.36 -7.14
CA GLN A 94 12.49 -17.77 -6.95
C GLN A 94 12.42 -18.54 -8.28
N SER A 95 11.84 -17.94 -9.33
CA SER A 95 11.77 -18.57 -10.65
C SER A 95 13.17 -18.77 -11.27
N ILE A 96 14.07 -17.79 -11.11
CA ILE A 96 15.46 -17.90 -11.56
C ILE A 96 16.16 -19.02 -10.81
N LEU A 97 16.02 -19.09 -9.48
CA LEU A 97 16.66 -20.10 -8.63
C LEU A 97 16.17 -21.52 -8.90
N VAL A 98 14.89 -21.69 -9.24
CA VAL A 98 14.37 -23.00 -9.69
C VAL A 98 15.03 -23.44 -10.99
N THR A 99 15.36 -22.50 -11.87
CA THR A 99 15.93 -22.79 -13.20
C THR A 99 17.46 -22.91 -13.15
N ASN A 100 18.12 -22.14 -12.27
CA ASN A 100 19.57 -22.00 -12.15
C ASN A 100 19.97 -21.96 -10.66
N PRO A 101 19.89 -23.09 -9.93
CA PRO A 101 20.10 -23.14 -8.48
C PRO A 101 21.51 -22.72 -8.04
N GLU A 102 22.49 -22.82 -8.93
CA GLU A 102 23.87 -22.38 -8.72
C GLU A 102 24.00 -20.86 -8.51
N LEU A 103 23.00 -20.07 -8.90
CA LEU A 103 23.00 -18.62 -8.73
C LEU A 103 22.56 -18.17 -7.32
N SER A 104 22.19 -19.11 -6.43
CA SER A 104 21.67 -18.80 -5.09
C SER A 104 22.56 -17.87 -4.27
N SER A 105 23.86 -18.14 -4.19
CA SER A 105 24.81 -17.32 -3.44
C SER A 105 24.94 -15.89 -4.00
N SER A 106 24.94 -15.72 -5.33
CA SER A 106 25.04 -14.40 -5.96
C SER A 106 23.75 -13.59 -5.84
N LEU A 107 22.59 -14.25 -5.83
CA LEU A 107 21.29 -13.59 -5.64
C LEU A 107 21.07 -13.16 -4.18
N ILE A 108 21.54 -13.94 -3.21
CA ILE A 108 21.54 -13.56 -1.79
C ILE A 108 22.38 -12.29 -1.57
N GLU A 109 23.60 -12.23 -2.13
CA GLU A 109 24.45 -11.03 -2.04
C GLU A 109 23.79 -9.77 -2.62
N LEU A 110 23.01 -9.90 -3.70
CA LEU A 110 22.28 -8.78 -4.31
C LEU A 110 21.08 -8.31 -3.45
N SER A 111 20.34 -9.24 -2.84
CA SER A 111 19.24 -8.90 -1.92
C SER A 111 19.73 -8.18 -0.67
N ASP A 112 20.86 -8.63 -0.11
CA ASP A 112 21.50 -7.98 1.04
C ASP A 112 21.93 -6.53 0.71
N LEU A 113 22.37 -6.26 -0.51
CA LEU A 113 22.68 -4.90 -0.99
C LEU A 113 21.42 -4.02 -1.13
N GLY A 114 20.27 -4.60 -1.48
CA GLY A 114 18.98 -3.91 -1.52
C GLY A 114 18.52 -3.45 -0.13
N ASN A 115 18.55 -4.36 0.85
CA ASN A 115 18.22 -4.09 2.24
C ASN A 115 19.14 -3.01 2.86
N GLU A 116 20.44 -3.09 2.58
CA GLU A 116 21.42 -2.10 3.02
C GLU A 116 21.16 -0.72 2.40
N ARG A 117 20.72 -0.68 1.13
CA ARG A 117 20.35 0.57 0.45
C ARG A 117 19.08 1.19 1.06
N GLU A 118 18.04 0.40 1.32
CA GLU A 118 16.82 0.87 1.97
C GLU A 118 17.12 1.44 3.37
N ARG A 119 17.94 0.72 4.15
CA ARG A 119 18.40 1.17 5.47
C ARG A 119 19.11 2.53 5.42
N ARG A 120 20.01 2.73 4.45
CA ARG A 120 20.73 4.00 4.26
C ARG A 120 19.80 5.15 3.87
N VAL A 121 18.77 4.88 3.06
CA VAL A 121 17.76 5.90 2.70
C VAL A 121 16.95 6.30 3.93
N ILE A 122 16.51 5.34 4.74
CA ILE A 122 15.79 5.62 6.00
C ILE A 122 16.65 6.42 6.97
N GLU A 123 17.93 6.07 7.14
CA GLU A 123 18.86 6.82 7.99
C GLU A 123 19.08 8.25 7.48
N TYR A 124 19.28 8.42 6.16
CA TYR A 124 19.43 9.73 5.55
C TYR A 124 18.20 10.61 5.78
N VAL A 125 17.00 10.09 5.54
CA VAL A 125 15.74 10.83 5.78
C VAL A 125 15.56 11.19 7.26
N ARG A 126 15.95 10.31 8.19
CA ARG A 126 15.83 10.58 9.64
C ARG A 126 16.85 11.59 10.16
N ASN A 127 18.01 11.70 9.53
CA ASN A 127 19.12 12.56 9.95
C ASN A 127 19.10 13.95 9.30
N ILE A 128 18.21 14.22 8.34
CA ILE A 128 17.92 15.58 7.86
C ILE A 128 16.94 16.24 8.83
N LYS A 129 17.42 16.58 10.02
CA LYS A 129 16.77 17.51 10.97
C LYS A 129 17.65 18.73 11.18
#